data_AF-A0A436BSF7-F1
#
_entry.id   AF-A0A436BSF7-F1
#
_cell.length_a   1.000
_cell.length_b   1.000
_cell.length_c   1.000
_cell.angle_alpha   90.00
_cell.angle_beta   90.00
_cell.angle_gamma   90.00
#
_symmetry.space_group_name_H-M   'P 1'
#
loop_
_entity.id
_entity.type
_entity.pdbx_description
1 polymer ?
#
loop_
_entity_poly.entity_id
_entity_poly.type
_entity_poly.pdbx_seq_one_letter_code
_entity_poly.pdbx_strand_id
1 'polypeptide(L)'
;MTKAPLRTSETEAAAIEAAAADIAASATFRRQIFFWLAGAALLALFLYVFSAILLPFVAGMVLAYFLDPVADRLQRLGLSRFMATVVILITFLIVLVLAFVILIPVLATQMADFAGKLPEYLTRLQSLITSFDPKWLEQKFGVNANSLRDGLNSLLTSGFGFVTTVFTSLWSSGMALVSVVSLFVVTPVVAFYMLLDWDRMVAVIDGWVPRDNVQTVRAIARDINTATAGFVRGQGTLCLVLGAMYATGLTLTGLNFGILIGLFAGLISFIPYVGSLTGLVLAVGVAFV
;
A
#
# COMPACT_ATOMS: atom_id res chain seq x y z
N MET A 1 41.93 -71.42 -27.14
CA MET A 1 40.56 -70.90 -26.97
C MET A 1 40.66 -69.53 -26.33
N THR A 2 40.67 -68.47 -27.13
CA THR A 2 40.86 -67.09 -26.65
C THR A 2 39.56 -66.34 -26.92
N LYS A 3 38.74 -66.15 -25.87
CA LYS A 3 37.49 -65.39 -25.95
C LYS A 3 37.81 -63.92 -26.25
N ALA A 4 37.33 -63.41 -27.37
CA ALA A 4 37.32 -61.97 -27.67
C ALA A 4 36.39 -61.22 -26.69
N PRO A 5 36.70 -59.98 -26.31
CA PRO A 5 35.99 -59.30 -25.23
C PRO A 5 34.67 -58.66 -25.72
N LEU A 6 33.55 -59.10 -25.16
CA LEU A 6 32.17 -58.58 -25.36
C LEU A 6 31.93 -57.16 -24.77
N ARG A 7 32.99 -56.40 -24.46
CA ARG A 7 32.90 -55.15 -23.67
C ARG A 7 32.51 -53.90 -24.45
N THR A 8 32.59 -53.92 -25.78
CA THR A 8 32.28 -52.77 -26.64
C THR A 8 30.79 -52.57 -26.86
N SER A 9 29.99 -53.64 -26.89
CA SER A 9 28.53 -53.54 -27.10
C SER A 9 27.79 -53.00 -25.87
N GLU A 10 28.25 -53.30 -24.66
CA GLU A 10 27.63 -52.80 -23.41
C GLU A 10 27.89 -51.31 -23.20
N THR A 11 29.06 -50.82 -23.63
CA THR A 11 29.44 -49.39 -23.49
C THR A 11 28.74 -48.51 -24.53
N GLU A 12 28.57 -48.99 -25.77
CA GLU A 12 27.74 -48.30 -26.77
C GLU A 12 26.25 -48.25 -26.38
N ALA A 13 25.70 -49.35 -25.85
CA ALA A 13 24.31 -49.38 -25.39
C ALA A 13 24.04 -48.37 -24.26
N ALA A 14 24.94 -48.30 -23.27
CA ALA A 14 24.84 -47.33 -22.18
C ALA A 14 24.97 -45.87 -22.66
N ALA A 15 25.80 -45.59 -23.67
CA ALA A 15 25.93 -44.27 -24.26
C ALA A 15 24.67 -43.83 -25.01
N ILE A 16 24.02 -44.75 -25.75
CA ILE A 16 22.75 -44.50 -26.44
C ILE A 16 21.63 -44.25 -25.44
N GLU A 17 21.57 -45.02 -24.35
CA GLU A 17 20.56 -44.84 -23.29
C GLU A 17 20.73 -43.50 -22.55
N ALA A 18 21.98 -43.11 -22.25
CA ALA A 18 22.29 -41.80 -21.67
C ALA A 18 21.90 -40.64 -22.61
N ALA A 19 22.20 -40.75 -23.91
CA ALA A 19 21.81 -39.74 -24.90
C ALA A 19 20.28 -39.64 -25.05
N ALA A 20 19.57 -40.76 -25.03
CA ALA A 20 18.10 -40.78 -25.07
C ALA A 20 17.47 -40.15 -23.82
N ALA A 21 18.05 -40.39 -22.63
CA ALA A 21 17.61 -39.78 -21.37
C ALA A 21 17.80 -38.26 -21.38
N ASP A 22 18.91 -37.76 -21.93
CA ASP A 22 19.21 -36.33 -22.00
C ASP A 22 18.30 -35.59 -23.00
N ILE A 23 17.97 -36.24 -24.13
CA ILE A 23 16.97 -35.74 -25.09
C ILE A 23 15.57 -35.71 -24.46
N ALA A 24 15.20 -36.73 -23.67
CA ALA A 24 13.91 -36.76 -22.97
C ALA A 24 13.83 -35.68 -21.88
N ALA A 25 14.90 -35.48 -21.11
CA ALA A 25 15.00 -34.47 -20.06
C ALA A 25 14.96 -33.04 -20.62
N SER A 26 15.65 -32.78 -21.73
CA SER A 26 15.59 -31.46 -22.40
C SER A 26 14.22 -31.18 -23.01
N ALA A 27 13.52 -32.19 -23.52
CA ALA A 27 12.15 -32.06 -24.02
C ALA A 27 11.13 -31.78 -22.91
N THR A 28 11.22 -32.46 -21.76
CA THR A 28 10.36 -32.21 -20.60
C THR A 28 10.62 -30.83 -20.00
N PHE A 29 11.89 -30.44 -19.87
CA PHE A 29 12.29 -29.11 -19.40
C PHE A 29 11.78 -27.99 -20.31
N ARG A 30 11.91 -28.13 -21.64
CA ARG A 30 11.38 -27.16 -22.62
C ARG A 30 9.86 -27.02 -22.52
N ARG A 31 9.15 -28.14 -22.34
CA ARG A 31 7.69 -28.16 -22.18
C ARG A 31 7.25 -27.52 -20.86
N GLN A 32 8.01 -27.72 -19.78
CA GLN A 32 7.78 -27.07 -18.49
C GLN A 32 8.02 -25.57 -18.58
N ILE A 33 9.11 -25.12 -19.22
CA ILE A 33 9.36 -23.68 -19.48
C ILE A 33 8.23 -23.08 -20.29
N PHE A 34 7.81 -23.72 -21.38
CA PHE A 34 6.74 -23.18 -22.21
C PHE A 34 5.42 -23.10 -21.44
N PHE A 35 5.11 -24.10 -20.61
CA PHE A 35 3.94 -24.09 -19.73
C PHE A 35 3.98 -22.92 -18.74
N TRP A 36 5.12 -22.69 -18.06
CA TRP A 36 5.27 -21.57 -17.13
C TRP A 36 5.24 -20.21 -17.83
N LEU A 37 5.86 -20.08 -19.01
CA LEU A 37 5.83 -18.85 -19.80
C LEU A 37 4.43 -18.55 -20.33
N ALA A 38 3.73 -19.55 -20.86
CA ALA A 38 2.35 -19.40 -21.31
C ALA A 38 1.43 -19.03 -20.14
N GLY A 39 1.59 -19.69 -18.99
CA GLY A 39 0.87 -19.38 -17.76
C GLY A 39 1.15 -17.95 -17.26
N ALA A 40 2.41 -17.52 -17.26
CA ALA A 40 2.81 -16.17 -16.87
C ALA A 40 2.25 -15.11 -17.84
N ALA A 41 2.29 -15.36 -19.15
CA ALA A 41 1.73 -14.46 -20.15
C ALA A 41 0.20 -14.35 -20.01
N LEU A 42 -0.49 -15.47 -19.78
CA LEU A 42 -1.93 -15.49 -19.55
C LEU A 42 -2.31 -14.76 -18.26
N LEU A 43 -1.55 -14.96 -17.18
CA LEU A 43 -1.74 -14.23 -15.93
C LEU A 43 -1.50 -12.73 -16.13
N ALA A 44 -0.43 -12.34 -16.82
CA ALA A 44 -0.15 -10.93 -17.12
C ALA A 44 -1.26 -10.29 -17.96
N LEU A 45 -1.76 -11.00 -18.98
CA LEU A 45 -2.89 -10.55 -19.79
C LEU A 45 -4.16 -10.41 -18.94
N PHE A 46 -4.46 -11.38 -18.07
CA PHE A 46 -5.58 -11.30 -17.14
C PHE A 46 -5.45 -10.08 -16.21
N LEU A 47 -4.29 -9.89 -15.57
CA LEU A 47 -4.05 -8.73 -14.71
C LEU A 47 -4.16 -7.41 -15.47
N TYR A 48 -3.70 -7.36 -16.72
CA TYR A 48 -3.81 -6.17 -17.56
C TYR A 48 -5.26 -5.84 -17.89
N VAL A 49 -6.02 -6.83 -18.38
CA VAL A 49 -7.43 -6.67 -18.78
C VAL A 49 -8.34 -6.33 -17.59
N PHE A 50 -8.11 -6.96 -16.43
CA PHE A 50 -8.95 -6.79 -15.24
C PHE A 50 -8.39 -5.79 -14.23
N SER A 51 -7.27 -5.12 -14.52
CA SER A 51 -6.58 -4.18 -13.62
C SER A 51 -7.52 -3.16 -12.96
N ALA A 52 -8.47 -2.61 -13.71
CA ALA A 52 -9.42 -1.61 -13.23
C ALA A 52 -10.41 -2.13 -12.17
N ILE A 53 -10.75 -3.43 -12.23
CA ILE A 53 -11.72 -4.06 -11.32
C ILE A 53 -10.99 -4.82 -10.20
N LEU A 54 -9.71 -5.18 -10.40
CA LEU A 54 -8.92 -5.93 -9.44
C LEU A 54 -8.73 -5.19 -8.11
N LEU A 55 -8.55 -3.86 -8.16
CA LEU A 55 -8.32 -3.04 -6.97
C LEU A 55 -9.42 -3.18 -5.89
N PRO A 56 -10.72 -2.94 -6.19
CA PRO A 56 -11.76 -3.12 -5.18
C PRO A 56 -11.89 -4.57 -4.69
N PHE A 57 -11.54 -5.56 -5.51
CA PHE A 57 -11.54 -6.96 -5.09
C PHE A 57 -10.42 -7.29 -4.11
N VAL A 58 -9.19 -6.85 -4.41
CA VAL A 58 -8.04 -7.03 -3.52
C VAL A 58 -8.27 -6.25 -2.22
N ALA A 59 -8.73 -5.01 -2.32
CA ALA A 59 -9.07 -4.21 -1.15
C ALA A 59 -10.17 -4.87 -0.31
N GLY A 60 -11.22 -5.40 -0.94
CA GLY A 60 -12.30 -6.11 -0.26
C GLY A 60 -11.83 -7.41 0.41
N MET A 61 -10.94 -8.17 -0.23
CA MET A 61 -10.33 -9.37 0.34
C MET A 61 -9.44 -9.05 1.55
N VAL A 62 -8.62 -8.00 1.45
CA VAL A 62 -7.80 -7.50 2.56
C VAL A 62 -8.67 -7.05 3.73
N LEU A 63 -9.75 -6.30 3.46
CA LEU A 63 -10.72 -5.91 4.48
C LEU A 63 -11.41 -7.12 5.11
N ALA A 64 -11.85 -8.08 4.31
CA ALA A 64 -12.45 -9.32 4.80
C ALA A 64 -11.50 -10.08 5.73
N TYR A 65 -10.23 -10.23 5.34
CA TYR A 65 -9.19 -10.82 6.19
C TYR A 65 -9.06 -10.10 7.55
N PHE A 66 -9.11 -8.76 7.56
CA PHE A 66 -9.03 -8.00 8.81
C PHE A 66 -10.28 -8.09 9.68
N LEU A 67 -11.45 -8.20 9.04
CA LEU A 67 -12.74 -8.21 9.70
C LEU A 67 -13.17 -9.62 10.12
N ASP A 68 -12.58 -10.66 9.55
CA ASP A 68 -12.87 -12.06 9.87
C ASP A 68 -12.70 -12.39 11.38
N PRO A 69 -11.61 -12.00 12.07
CA PRO A 69 -11.53 -12.17 13.52
C PRO A 69 -12.59 -11.40 14.32
N VAL A 70 -13.19 -10.36 13.74
CA VAL A 70 -14.31 -9.63 14.35
C VAL A 70 -15.62 -10.40 14.12
N ALA A 71 -15.81 -10.96 12.92
CA ALA A 71 -16.94 -11.82 12.59
C ALA A 71 -16.96 -13.07 13.48
N ASP A 72 -15.83 -13.73 13.66
CA ASP A 72 -15.68 -14.88 14.57
C ASP A 72 -16.08 -14.53 16.01
N ARG A 73 -15.70 -13.34 16.50
CA ARG A 73 -16.08 -12.88 17.84
C ARG A 73 -17.59 -12.64 17.95
N LEU A 74 -18.20 -12.04 16.93
CA LEU A 74 -19.65 -11.84 16.88
C LEU A 74 -20.40 -13.18 16.79
N GLN A 75 -19.88 -14.16 16.05
CA GLN A 75 -20.45 -15.50 16.01
C GLN A 75 -20.40 -16.20 17.37
N ARG A 76 -19.29 -16.06 18.11
CA ARG A 76 -19.17 -16.57 19.49
C ARG A 76 -20.16 -15.90 20.45
N LEU A 77 -20.67 -14.71 20.13
CA LEU A 77 -21.74 -14.04 20.88
C LEU A 77 -23.15 -14.51 20.47
N GLY A 78 -23.27 -15.46 19.55
CA GLY A 78 -24.54 -16.09 19.15
C GLY A 78 -25.12 -15.62 17.81
N LEU A 79 -24.41 -14.74 17.07
CA LEU A 79 -24.85 -14.31 15.74
C LEU A 79 -24.54 -15.38 14.67
N SER A 80 -25.41 -15.52 13.67
CA SER A 80 -25.09 -16.30 12.47
C SER A 80 -24.00 -15.59 11.65
N ARG A 81 -23.24 -16.32 10.82
CA ARG A 81 -22.19 -15.73 9.94
C ARG A 81 -22.74 -14.54 9.16
N PHE A 82 -23.90 -14.72 8.53
CA PHE A 82 -24.55 -13.68 7.75
C PHE A 82 -24.89 -12.44 8.60
N MET A 83 -25.46 -12.62 9.80
CA MET A 83 -25.78 -11.49 10.69
C MET A 83 -24.51 -10.78 11.19
N ALA A 84 -23.45 -11.52 11.52
CA ALA A 84 -22.17 -10.95 11.90
C ALA A 84 -21.58 -10.09 10.77
N THR A 85 -21.58 -10.60 9.53
CA THR A 85 -21.12 -9.86 8.35
C THR A 85 -21.96 -8.60 8.09
N VAL A 86 -23.29 -8.68 8.19
CA VAL A 86 -24.19 -7.52 8.03
C VAL A 86 -23.92 -6.44 9.08
N VAL A 87 -23.79 -6.83 10.35
CA VAL A 87 -23.50 -5.88 11.45
C VAL A 87 -22.15 -5.21 11.23
N ILE A 88 -21.12 -5.97 10.85
CA ILE A 88 -19.79 -5.44 10.53
C ILE A 88 -19.85 -4.46 9.37
N LEU A 89 -20.53 -4.82 8.28
CA LEU A 89 -20.64 -3.95 7.10
C LEU A 89 -21.36 -2.64 7.44
N ILE A 90 -22.50 -2.71 8.13
CA ILE A 90 -23.26 -1.51 8.52
C ILE A 90 -22.42 -0.64 9.45
N THR A 91 -21.77 -1.23 10.46
CA THR A 91 -20.91 -0.48 11.39
C THR A 91 -19.73 0.16 10.66
N PHE A 92 -19.09 -0.58 9.76
CA PHE A 92 -17.99 -0.08 8.94
C PHE A 92 -18.44 1.08 8.06
N LEU A 93 -19.57 0.95 7.35
CA LEU A 93 -20.12 2.02 6.51
C LEU A 93 -20.49 3.27 7.33
N ILE A 94 -21.07 3.10 8.51
CA ILE A 94 -21.39 4.22 9.41
C ILE A 94 -20.11 4.95 9.83
N VAL A 95 -19.11 4.23 10.34
CA VAL A 95 -17.82 4.81 10.76
C VAL A 95 -17.13 5.50 9.59
N LEU A 96 -17.14 4.87 8.42
CA LEU A 96 -16.53 5.38 7.21
C LEU A 96 -17.21 6.69 6.77
N VAL A 97 -18.54 6.69 6.66
CA VAL A 97 -19.31 7.89 6.29
C VAL A 97 -19.11 9.02 7.30
N LEU A 98 -19.15 8.73 8.61
CA LEU A 98 -18.85 9.75 9.64
C LEU A 98 -17.44 10.31 9.48
N ALA A 99 -16.45 9.44 9.28
CA ALA A 99 -15.07 9.86 9.07
C ALA A 99 -14.97 10.79 7.86
N PHE A 100 -15.62 10.49 6.73
CA PHE A 100 -15.60 11.37 5.57
C PHE A 100 -16.34 12.70 5.80
N VAL A 101 -17.53 12.66 6.38
CA VAL A 101 -18.35 13.86 6.63
C VAL A 101 -17.64 14.82 7.59
N ILE A 102 -16.87 14.32 8.55
CA ILE A 102 -16.14 15.16 9.51
C ILE A 102 -14.75 15.55 8.97
N LEU A 103 -13.99 14.58 8.45
CA LEU A 103 -12.58 14.76 8.14
C LEU A 103 -12.35 15.46 6.80
N ILE A 104 -13.12 15.13 5.74
CA ILE A 104 -12.95 15.80 4.43
C ILE A 104 -13.09 17.31 4.55
N PRO A 105 -14.17 17.89 5.12
CA PRO A 105 -14.31 19.34 5.13
C PRO A 105 -13.21 20.01 5.94
N VAL A 106 -12.81 19.42 7.08
CA VAL A 106 -11.70 19.95 7.90
C VAL A 106 -10.38 19.92 7.14
N LEU A 107 -10.08 18.82 6.43
CA LEU A 107 -8.87 18.73 5.63
C LEU A 107 -8.93 19.65 4.41
N ALA A 108 -10.08 19.78 3.77
CA ALA A 108 -10.27 20.64 2.60
C ALA A 108 -10.08 22.12 2.95
N THR A 109 -10.66 22.58 4.07
CA THR A 109 -10.45 23.95 4.55
C THR A 109 -8.99 24.16 4.95
N GLN A 110 -8.39 23.25 5.72
CA GLN A 110 -6.98 23.38 6.10
C GLN A 110 -6.03 23.33 4.92
N MET A 111 -6.31 22.52 3.89
CA MET A 111 -5.52 22.50 2.66
C MET A 111 -5.71 23.79 1.86
N ALA A 112 -6.93 24.31 1.72
CA ALA A 112 -7.20 25.56 1.01
C ALA A 112 -6.52 26.75 1.71
N ASP A 113 -6.62 26.80 3.04
CA ASP A 113 -5.97 27.84 3.86
C ASP A 113 -4.44 27.71 3.80
N PHE A 114 -3.89 26.49 3.86
CA PHE A 114 -2.46 26.24 3.70
C PHE A 114 -1.98 26.70 2.32
N ALA A 115 -2.69 26.33 1.25
CA ALA A 115 -2.37 26.77 -0.11
C ALA A 115 -2.43 28.30 -0.23
N GLY A 116 -3.44 28.94 0.37
CA GLY A 116 -3.57 30.39 0.40
C GLY A 116 -2.44 31.11 1.14
N LYS A 117 -1.95 30.54 2.26
CA LYS A 117 -0.84 31.10 3.05
C LYS A 117 0.54 30.67 2.57
N LEU A 118 0.65 29.67 1.71
CA LEU A 118 1.92 29.14 1.22
C LEU A 118 2.83 30.21 0.59
N PRO A 119 2.33 31.15 -0.26
CA PRO A 119 3.14 32.23 -0.78
C PRO A 119 3.70 33.14 0.32
N GLU A 120 2.86 33.50 1.30
CA GLU A 120 3.29 34.29 2.46
C GLU A 120 4.38 33.57 3.25
N TYR A 121 4.20 32.28 3.54
CA TYR A 121 5.21 31.49 4.23
C TYR A 121 6.54 31.45 3.46
N LEU A 122 6.50 31.25 2.15
CA LEU A 122 7.72 31.20 1.35
C LEU A 122 8.41 32.56 1.25
N THR A 123 7.66 33.67 1.15
CA THR A 123 8.25 35.02 1.19
C THR A 123 8.87 35.37 2.54
N ARG A 124 8.23 34.97 3.66
CA ARG A 124 8.79 35.13 5.01
C ARG A 124 10.04 34.28 5.20
N LEU A 125 10.02 33.02 4.78
CA LEU A 125 11.19 32.14 4.80
C LEU A 125 12.35 32.72 3.96
N GLN A 126 12.06 33.22 2.76
CA GLN A 126 13.03 33.93 1.92
C GLN A 126 13.59 35.16 2.64
N SER A 127 12.74 35.97 3.27
CA SER A 127 13.16 37.16 4.01
C SER A 127 14.07 36.81 5.19
N LEU A 128 13.72 35.80 5.99
CA LEU A 128 14.51 35.29 7.11
C LEU A 128 15.89 34.84 6.64
N ILE A 129 15.95 34.02 5.60
CA ILE A 129 17.23 33.52 5.06
C ILE A 129 18.09 34.66 4.50
N THR A 130 17.49 35.66 3.85
CA THR A 130 18.23 36.83 3.32
C THR A 130 18.57 37.89 4.37
N SER A 131 17.91 37.88 5.53
CA SER A 131 18.19 38.77 6.66
C SER A 131 19.29 38.24 7.59
N PHE A 132 19.59 36.94 7.52
CA PHE A 132 20.84 36.39 8.06
C PHE A 132 22.02 36.82 7.18
N ASP A 133 23.17 37.12 7.80
CA ASP A 133 24.35 37.66 7.11
C ASP A 133 24.72 36.78 5.89
N PRO A 134 24.49 37.26 4.65
CA PRO A 134 24.63 36.45 3.44
C PRO A 134 26.05 35.92 3.25
N LYS A 135 27.05 36.57 3.88
CA LYS A 135 28.45 36.14 3.85
C LYS A 135 28.68 34.83 4.58
N TRP A 136 27.94 34.52 5.66
CA TRP A 136 28.09 33.26 6.40
C TRP A 136 27.53 32.08 5.61
N LEU A 137 26.38 32.26 4.95
CA LEU A 137 25.78 31.23 4.09
C LEU A 137 26.66 30.94 2.87
N GLU A 138 27.18 32.00 2.24
CA GLU A 138 28.04 31.90 1.06
C GLU A 138 29.40 31.27 1.42
N GLN A 139 30.02 31.62 2.56
CA GLN A 139 31.28 31.00 3.00
C GLN A 139 31.14 29.55 3.46
N LYS A 140 30.04 29.18 4.12
CA LYS A 140 29.92 27.87 4.79
C LYS A 140 29.22 26.81 3.93
N PHE A 141 28.31 27.23 3.05
CA PHE A 141 27.52 26.33 2.21
C PHE A 141 27.68 26.61 0.70
N GLY A 142 28.36 27.69 0.29
CA GLY A 142 28.54 28.04 -1.12
C GLY A 142 27.25 28.45 -1.85
N VAL A 143 26.19 28.75 -1.09
CA VAL A 143 24.87 29.05 -1.64
C VAL A 143 24.70 30.55 -1.77
N ASN A 144 24.63 31.03 -3.01
CA ASN A 144 24.37 32.43 -3.30
C ASN A 144 22.89 32.76 -3.00
N ALA A 145 22.64 33.85 -2.27
CA ALA A 145 21.30 34.28 -1.90
C ALA A 145 20.36 34.41 -3.12
N ASN A 146 20.89 34.81 -4.27
CA ASN A 146 20.10 34.91 -5.51
C ASN A 146 19.65 33.55 -6.04
N SER A 147 20.52 32.54 -6.06
CA SER A 147 20.17 31.17 -6.46
C SER A 147 19.13 30.55 -5.53
N LEU A 148 19.17 30.89 -4.24
CA LEU A 148 18.17 30.46 -3.27
C LEU A 148 16.81 31.13 -3.52
N ARG A 149 16.80 32.43 -3.83
CA ARG A 149 15.59 33.15 -4.24
C ARG A 149 14.98 32.56 -5.50
N ASP A 150 15.78 32.24 -6.50
CA ASP A 150 15.32 31.64 -7.75
C ASP A 150 14.77 30.22 -7.54
N GLY A 151 15.43 29.42 -6.68
CA GLY A 151 14.95 28.09 -6.29
C GLY A 151 13.59 28.15 -5.57
N LEU A 152 13.44 29.04 -4.58
CA LEU A 152 12.20 29.26 -3.85
C LEU A 152 11.07 29.80 -4.76
N ASN A 153 11.39 30.72 -5.67
CA ASN A 153 10.46 31.20 -6.68
C ASN A 153 10.04 30.08 -7.64
N SER A 154 10.97 29.21 -8.07
CA SER A 154 10.63 28.06 -8.91
C SER A 154 9.71 27.07 -8.19
N LEU A 155 9.93 26.83 -6.88
CA LEU A 155 9.09 25.98 -6.03
C LEU A 155 7.70 26.59 -5.82
N LEU A 156 7.61 27.93 -5.72
CA LEU A 156 6.33 28.65 -5.68
C LEU A 156 5.53 28.42 -6.96
N THR A 157 6.12 28.68 -8.13
CA THR A 157 5.42 28.50 -9.42
C THR A 157 5.13 27.04 -9.73
N SER A 158 6.05 26.12 -9.44
CA SER A 158 5.92 24.69 -9.77
C SER A 158 5.04 23.95 -8.77
N GLY A 159 5.17 24.27 -7.47
CA GLY A 159 4.39 23.65 -6.40
C GLY A 159 2.92 24.05 -6.44
N PHE A 160 2.62 25.32 -6.68
CA PHE A 160 1.24 25.79 -6.84
C PHE A 160 0.62 25.26 -8.13
N GLY A 161 1.40 25.22 -9.23
CA GLY A 161 0.99 24.61 -10.49
C GLY A 161 0.70 23.11 -10.37
N PHE A 162 1.51 22.36 -9.62
CA PHE A 162 1.31 20.93 -9.39
C PHE A 162 0.03 20.65 -8.58
N VAL A 163 -0.15 21.33 -7.44
CA VAL A 163 -1.32 21.13 -6.57
C VAL A 163 -2.61 21.51 -7.31
N THR A 164 -2.63 22.66 -7.98
CA THR A 164 -3.80 23.08 -8.77
C THR A 164 -4.08 22.14 -9.92
N THR A 165 -3.06 21.72 -10.68
CA THR A 165 -3.21 20.78 -11.80
C THR A 165 -3.73 19.42 -11.33
N VAL A 166 -3.23 18.87 -10.22
CA VAL A 166 -3.73 17.61 -9.65
C VAL A 166 -5.19 17.76 -9.23
N PHE A 167 -5.53 18.85 -8.53
CA PHE A 167 -6.90 19.09 -8.07
C PHE A 167 -7.88 19.30 -9.24
N THR A 168 -7.52 20.13 -10.23
CA THR A 168 -8.34 20.34 -11.43
C THR A 168 -8.41 19.10 -12.29
N SER A 169 -7.35 18.29 -12.38
CA SER A 169 -7.37 17.04 -13.14
C SER A 169 -8.28 16.01 -12.49
N LEU A 170 -8.27 15.88 -11.16
CA LEU A 170 -9.19 15.01 -10.43
C LEU A 170 -10.65 15.47 -10.55
N TRP A 171 -10.90 16.77 -10.51
CA TRP A 171 -12.24 17.35 -10.59
C TRP A 171 -12.82 17.35 -12.01
N SER A 172 -12.00 17.65 -13.03
CA SER A 172 -12.42 17.70 -14.44
C SER A 172 -12.44 16.32 -15.12
N SER A 173 -11.64 15.37 -14.62
CA SER A 173 -11.71 13.98 -15.07
C SER A 173 -12.88 13.30 -14.36
N GLY A 174 -14.09 13.46 -14.88
CA GLY A 174 -15.27 12.72 -14.39
C GLY A 174 -15.02 11.21 -14.29
N MET A 175 -14.12 10.66 -15.11
CA MET A 175 -13.62 9.29 -15.02
C MET A 175 -12.89 8.99 -13.69
N ALA A 176 -12.07 9.91 -13.17
CA ALA A 176 -11.38 9.73 -11.88
C ALA A 176 -12.37 9.71 -10.71
N LEU A 177 -13.37 10.60 -10.75
CA LEU A 177 -14.47 10.59 -9.77
C LEU A 177 -15.26 9.29 -9.84
N VAL A 178 -15.60 8.81 -11.04
CA VAL A 178 -16.28 7.52 -11.23
C VAL A 178 -15.42 6.37 -10.69
N SER A 179 -14.10 6.36 -10.92
CA SER A 179 -13.21 5.34 -10.36
C SER A 179 -13.16 5.34 -8.83
N VAL A 180 -13.08 6.52 -8.20
CA VAL A 180 -13.08 6.66 -6.74
C VAL A 180 -14.42 6.22 -6.16
N VAL A 181 -15.54 6.68 -6.73
CA VAL A 181 -16.89 6.28 -6.30
C VAL A 181 -17.10 4.79 -6.50
N SER A 182 -16.66 4.24 -7.64
CA SER A 182 -16.70 2.79 -7.90
C SER A 182 -15.90 2.04 -6.85
N LEU A 183 -14.68 2.46 -6.53
CA LEU A 183 -13.88 1.84 -5.47
C LEU A 183 -14.62 1.91 -4.13
N PHE A 184 -15.26 3.03 -3.83
CA PHE A 184 -15.96 3.25 -2.56
C PHE A 184 -17.24 2.44 -2.40
N VAL A 185 -17.95 2.15 -3.50
CA VAL A 185 -19.20 1.38 -3.49
C VAL A 185 -18.92 -0.11 -3.68
N VAL A 186 -18.02 -0.46 -4.61
CA VAL A 186 -17.72 -1.85 -4.95
C VAL A 186 -16.89 -2.51 -3.84
N THR A 187 -15.93 -1.82 -3.23
CA THR A 187 -15.07 -2.42 -2.20
C THR A 187 -15.86 -2.94 -0.98
N PRO A 188 -16.78 -2.18 -0.36
CA PRO A 188 -17.59 -2.69 0.75
C PRO A 188 -18.49 -3.87 0.34
N VAL A 189 -19.06 -3.84 -0.86
CA VAL A 189 -19.87 -4.96 -1.39
C VAL A 189 -19.01 -6.21 -1.56
N VAL A 190 -17.82 -6.08 -2.16
CA VAL A 190 -16.91 -7.20 -2.30
C VAL A 190 -16.40 -7.69 -0.95
N ALA A 191 -16.07 -6.78 -0.03
CA ALA A 191 -15.69 -7.12 1.34
C ALA A 191 -16.80 -7.91 2.05
N PHE A 192 -18.07 -7.55 1.85
CA PHE A 192 -19.20 -8.29 2.40
C PHE A 192 -19.23 -9.73 1.91
N TYR A 193 -19.18 -9.96 0.59
CA TYR A 193 -19.18 -11.32 0.05
C TYR A 193 -17.94 -12.11 0.45
N MET A 194 -16.76 -11.49 0.38
CA MET A 194 -15.50 -12.11 0.79
C MET A 194 -15.50 -12.48 2.27
N LEU A 195 -16.07 -11.64 3.14
CA LEU A 195 -16.18 -11.91 4.58
C LEU A 195 -17.25 -12.97 4.87
N LEU A 196 -18.36 -12.97 4.15
CA LEU A 196 -19.42 -13.97 4.29
C LEU A 196 -18.91 -15.38 3.95
N ASP A 197 -18.21 -15.51 2.81
CA ASP A 197 -17.74 -16.79 2.28
C ASP A 197 -16.31 -17.15 2.72
N TRP A 198 -15.67 -16.32 3.54
CA TRP A 198 -14.26 -16.47 3.94
C TRP A 198 -13.91 -17.89 4.42
N ASP A 199 -14.65 -18.43 5.40
CA ASP A 199 -14.40 -19.76 5.96
C ASP A 199 -14.48 -20.85 4.90
N ARG A 200 -15.44 -20.72 3.96
CA ARG A 200 -15.65 -21.66 2.88
C ARG A 200 -14.51 -21.58 1.87
N MET A 201 -14.06 -20.37 1.54
CA MET A 201 -12.91 -20.14 0.65
C MET A 201 -11.63 -20.76 1.23
N VAL A 202 -11.37 -20.51 2.52
CA VAL A 202 -10.21 -21.09 3.23
C VAL A 202 -10.30 -22.61 3.27
N ALA A 203 -11.47 -23.19 3.56
CA ALA A 203 -11.66 -24.65 3.58
C ALA A 203 -11.42 -25.31 2.21
N VAL A 204 -11.83 -24.65 1.11
CA VAL A 204 -11.57 -25.16 -0.24
C VAL A 204 -10.08 -25.13 -0.56
N ILE A 205 -9.39 -24.04 -0.23
CA ILE A 205 -7.94 -23.91 -0.45
C ILE A 205 -7.18 -24.93 0.39
N ASP A 206 -7.55 -25.11 1.66
CA ASP A 206 -6.97 -26.12 2.54
C ASP A 206 -7.20 -27.55 2.01
N GLY A 207 -8.33 -27.80 1.32
CA GLY A 207 -8.62 -29.06 0.65
C GLY A 207 -7.76 -29.37 -0.58
N TRP A 208 -7.08 -28.38 -1.17
CA TRP A 208 -6.13 -28.59 -2.28
C TRP A 208 -4.74 -29.02 -1.80
N VAL A 209 -4.47 -28.94 -0.50
CA VAL A 209 -3.18 -29.29 0.06
C VAL A 209 -3.01 -30.82 0.10
N PRO A 210 -1.91 -31.38 -0.46
CA PRO A 210 -1.62 -32.80 -0.36
C PRO A 210 -1.54 -33.25 1.11
N ARG A 211 -2.16 -34.40 1.44
CA ARG A 211 -2.34 -34.88 2.82
C ARG A 211 -1.04 -34.95 3.63
N ASP A 212 0.07 -35.28 2.97
CA ASP A 212 1.39 -35.41 3.59
C ASP A 212 1.92 -34.09 4.16
N ASN A 213 1.50 -32.95 3.59
CA ASN A 213 2.01 -31.62 3.91
C ASN A 213 0.99 -30.74 4.66
N VAL A 214 -0.23 -31.23 4.94
CA VAL A 214 -1.33 -30.42 5.53
C VAL A 214 -0.92 -29.80 6.86
N GLN A 215 -0.23 -30.55 7.72
CA GLN A 215 0.21 -30.04 9.02
C GLN A 215 1.22 -28.89 8.86
N THR A 216 2.21 -29.06 7.98
CA THR A 216 3.23 -28.05 7.68
C THR A 216 2.61 -26.79 7.09
N VAL A 217 1.73 -26.93 6.09
CA VAL A 217 1.07 -25.78 5.45
C VAL A 217 0.19 -25.03 6.45
N ARG A 218 -0.59 -25.73 7.29
CA ARG A 218 -1.42 -25.09 8.32
C ARG A 218 -0.58 -24.40 9.40
N ALA A 219 0.58 -24.96 9.78
CA ALA A 219 1.49 -24.32 10.72
C ALA A 219 2.04 -23.00 10.14
N ILE A 220 2.57 -23.05 8.91
CA ILE A 220 3.08 -21.86 8.20
C ILE A 220 1.97 -20.82 8.03
N ALA A 221 0.75 -21.23 7.65
CA ALA A 221 -0.38 -20.32 7.49
C ALA A 221 -0.75 -19.61 8.80
N ARG A 222 -0.68 -20.31 9.95
CA ARG A 222 -0.91 -19.69 11.27
C ARG A 222 0.20 -18.71 11.65
N ASP A 223 1.45 -19.04 11.36
CA ASP A 223 2.59 -18.15 11.63
C ASP A 223 2.48 -16.88 10.78
N ILE A 224 2.17 -17.02 9.49
CA ILE A 224 1.90 -15.89 8.58
C ILE A 224 0.75 -15.04 9.10
N ASN A 225 -0.37 -15.67 9.49
CA ASN A 225 -1.54 -14.95 9.99
C ASN A 225 -1.20 -14.17 11.27
N THR A 226 -0.46 -14.78 12.19
CA THR A 226 -0.05 -14.15 13.46
C THR A 226 0.90 -12.99 13.21
N ALA A 227 1.91 -13.16 12.35
CA ALA A 227 2.85 -12.10 12.00
C ALA A 227 2.15 -10.93 11.28
N THR A 228 1.29 -11.23 10.29
CA THR A 228 0.56 -10.22 9.52
C THR A 228 -0.43 -9.46 10.40
N ALA A 229 -1.20 -10.16 11.23
CA ALA A 229 -2.13 -9.52 12.15
C ALA A 229 -1.39 -8.67 13.21
N GLY A 230 -0.25 -9.15 13.72
CA GLY A 230 0.59 -8.41 14.66
C GLY A 230 1.16 -7.13 14.05
N PHE A 231 1.74 -7.22 12.85
CA PHE A 231 2.28 -6.07 12.13
C PHE A 231 1.21 -5.02 11.84
N VAL A 232 0.06 -5.42 11.29
CA VAL A 232 -0.96 -4.45 10.89
C VAL A 232 -1.61 -3.79 12.11
N ARG A 233 -1.89 -4.54 13.18
CA ARG A 233 -2.39 -3.95 14.43
C ARG A 233 -1.37 -3.00 15.03
N GLY A 234 -0.08 -3.38 15.04
CA GLY A 234 1.00 -2.53 15.51
C GLY A 234 1.13 -1.24 14.70
N GLN A 235 1.25 -1.35 13.38
CA GLN A 235 1.39 -0.20 12.48
C GLN A 235 0.15 0.68 12.46
N GLY A 236 -1.04 0.10 12.39
CA GLY A 236 -2.29 0.86 12.44
C GLY A 236 -2.44 1.62 13.75
N THR A 237 -2.14 0.98 14.89
CA THR A 237 -2.15 1.65 16.20
C THR A 237 -1.10 2.76 16.25
N LEU A 238 0.11 2.51 15.74
CA LEU A 238 1.18 3.51 15.71
C LEU A 238 0.81 4.73 14.85
N CYS A 239 0.24 4.52 13.66
CA CYS A 239 -0.21 5.59 12.78
C CYS A 239 -1.33 6.43 13.44
N LEU A 240 -2.30 5.76 14.09
CA LEU A 240 -3.39 6.44 14.79
C LEU A 240 -2.90 7.23 16.01
N VAL A 241 -2.02 6.63 16.82
CA VAL A 241 -1.46 7.28 18.01
C VAL A 241 -0.59 8.47 17.60
N LEU A 242 0.34 8.30 16.65
CA LEU A 242 1.17 9.41 16.17
C LEU A 242 0.33 10.50 15.50
N GLY A 243 -0.65 10.11 14.67
CA GLY A 243 -1.54 11.06 14.03
C GLY A 243 -2.32 11.90 15.05
N ALA A 244 -2.89 11.27 16.07
CA ALA A 244 -3.58 11.96 17.16
C ALA A 244 -2.64 12.81 18.01
N MET A 245 -1.47 12.29 18.38
CA MET A 245 -0.47 13.01 19.18
C MET A 245 0.06 14.24 18.44
N TYR A 246 0.39 14.13 17.15
CA TYR A 246 0.85 15.27 16.36
C TYR A 246 -0.29 16.25 16.10
N ALA A 247 -1.49 15.78 15.75
CA ALA A 247 -2.63 16.66 15.51
C ALA A 247 -2.97 17.48 16.77
N THR A 248 -3.06 16.83 17.92
CA THR A 248 -3.35 17.50 19.19
C THR A 248 -2.20 18.37 19.66
N GLY A 249 -0.97 17.84 19.66
CA GLY A 249 0.22 18.57 20.10
C GLY A 249 0.47 19.85 19.30
N LEU A 250 0.40 19.77 17.97
CA LEU A 250 0.58 20.93 17.08
C LEU A 250 -0.57 21.92 17.20
N THR A 251 -1.80 21.44 17.37
CA THR A 251 -2.96 22.34 17.56
C THR A 251 -2.86 23.08 18.91
N LEU A 252 -2.45 22.41 19.98
CA LEU A 252 -2.30 22.99 21.31
C LEU A 252 -1.16 24.01 21.41
N THR A 253 -0.09 23.85 20.62
CA THR A 253 0.97 24.87 20.52
C THR A 253 0.57 26.09 19.68
N GLY A 254 -0.65 26.10 19.13
CA GLY A 254 -1.15 27.19 18.29
C GLY A 254 -0.63 27.14 16.86
N LEU A 255 -0.05 26.02 16.41
CA LEU A 255 0.42 25.89 15.03
C LEU A 255 -0.78 25.86 14.08
N ASN A 256 -0.71 26.68 13.03
CA ASN A 256 -1.69 26.63 11.95
C ASN A 256 -1.64 25.25 11.27
N PHE A 257 -2.81 24.70 10.94
CA PHE A 257 -2.93 23.41 10.23
C PHE A 257 -2.42 22.18 11.02
N GLY A 258 -2.41 22.26 12.35
CA GLY A 258 -1.95 21.17 13.21
C GLY A 258 -2.63 19.82 12.93
N ILE A 259 -3.95 19.81 12.69
CA ILE A 259 -4.71 18.59 12.37
C ILE A 259 -4.28 18.00 11.01
N LEU A 260 -4.17 18.83 9.98
CA LEU A 260 -3.72 18.44 8.63
C LEU A 260 -2.31 17.83 8.71
N ILE A 261 -1.36 18.55 9.31
CA ILE A 261 0.04 18.10 9.43
C ILE A 261 0.12 16.82 10.27
N GLY A 262 -0.59 16.78 11.40
CA GLY A 262 -0.60 15.62 12.29
C GLY A 262 -1.16 14.37 11.64
N LEU A 263 -2.30 14.49 10.95
CA LEU A 263 -2.91 13.36 10.25
C LEU A 263 -2.03 12.84 9.11
N PHE A 264 -1.46 13.74 8.29
CA PHE A 264 -0.55 13.34 7.20
C PHE A 264 0.72 12.68 7.75
N ALA A 265 1.34 13.25 8.79
CA ALA A 265 2.51 12.66 9.43
C ALA A 265 2.20 11.28 10.03
N GLY A 266 1.04 11.13 10.68
CA GLY A 266 0.56 9.85 11.20
C GLY A 266 0.33 8.82 10.09
N LEU A 267 -0.28 9.22 8.98
CA LEU A 267 -0.55 8.34 7.84
C LEU A 267 0.74 7.90 7.12
N ILE A 268 1.64 8.84 6.83
CA ILE A 268 2.93 8.55 6.17
C ILE A 268 3.83 7.70 7.08
N SER A 269 3.61 7.74 8.40
CA SER A 269 4.35 6.88 9.36
C SER A 269 4.09 5.38 9.18
N PHE A 270 3.10 5.00 8.37
CA PHE A 270 2.96 3.63 7.89
C PHE A 270 4.21 3.13 7.16
N ILE A 271 4.93 4.04 6.48
CA ILE A 271 6.28 3.80 5.95
C ILE A 271 7.27 4.26 7.04
N PRO A 272 8.00 3.33 7.68
CA PRO A 272 8.93 3.66 8.76
C PRO A 272 9.93 4.75 8.35
N TYR A 273 10.24 5.66 9.28
CA TYR A 273 11.15 6.81 9.12
C TYR A 273 10.69 7.91 8.14
N VAL A 274 9.86 7.61 7.14
CA VAL A 274 9.37 8.62 6.19
C VAL A 274 8.36 9.54 6.86
N GLY A 275 7.43 9.00 7.67
CA GLY A 275 6.38 9.80 8.30
C GLY A 275 6.88 10.79 9.35
N SER A 276 7.80 10.37 10.22
CA SER A 276 8.38 11.26 11.22
C SER A 276 9.29 12.33 10.59
N LEU A 277 10.04 11.98 9.55
CA LEU A 277 10.89 12.94 8.83
C LEU A 277 10.05 13.97 8.07
N THR A 278 9.04 13.53 7.31
CA THR A 278 8.13 14.45 6.59
C THR A 278 7.33 15.32 7.55
N GLY A 279 6.79 14.75 8.62
CA GLY A 279 6.09 15.50 9.67
C GLY A 279 6.99 16.55 10.33
N LEU A 280 8.25 16.21 10.63
CA LEU A 280 9.22 17.16 11.18
C LEU A 280 9.53 18.28 10.19
N VAL A 281 9.80 17.96 8.92
CA VAL A 281 10.10 18.96 7.89
C VAL A 281 8.94 19.94 7.73
N LEU A 282 7.70 19.43 7.67
CA LEU A 282 6.51 20.26 7.54
C LEU A 282 6.26 21.10 8.80
N ALA A 283 6.32 20.50 9.99
CA ALA A 283 6.06 21.19 11.24
C ALA A 283 7.10 22.27 11.55
N VAL A 284 8.40 21.96 11.37
CA VAL A 284 9.48 22.94 11.53
C VAL A 284 9.36 24.03 10.48
N GLY A 285 9.12 23.67 9.21
CA GLY A 285 8.98 24.63 8.12
C GLY A 285 7.85 25.64 8.35
N VAL A 286 6.71 25.19 8.87
CA VAL A 286 5.58 26.07 9.20
C VAL A 286 5.82 26.84 10.51
N ALA A 287 6.44 26.24 11.52
CA ALA A 287 6.69 26.90 12.80
C ALA A 287 7.75 28.01 12.72
N PHE A 288 8.69 27.91 11.79
CA PHE A 288 9.80 28.86 11.65
C PHE A 288 9.39 30.18 10.97
N VAL A 289 8.17 30.28 10.46
CA VAL A 289 7.73 31.28 9.47
C VAL A 289 6.38 31.88 9.87
#